data_AF-A0A4Z0PGT1-F1
#
_entry.id   AF-A0A4Z0PGT1-F1
#
_cell.length_a   1.000
_cell.length_b   1.000
_cell.length_c   1.000
_cell.angle_alpha   90.00
_cell.angle_beta   90.00
_cell.angle_gamma   90.00
#
_symmetry.space_group_name_H-M   'P 1'
#
loop_
_entity.id
_entity.type
_entity.pdbx_description
1 polymer ?
#
loop_
_entity_poly.entity_id
_entity_poly.type
_entity_poly.pdbx_seq_one_letter_code
_entity_poly.pdbx_strand_id
1 'polypeptide(L)'
;MAAQLPAAAWQRVAYRPGQKGPLVREAVLLPVWRWENGEQVAQALHLLVSRELDGRQVKYSLCYSPPGGAALNVAQALYRQMQRYWIERVFQEAKQQLGLHQNQTRSWPAWQHHVALTTMALHLLLDTQ
;
A
#
# COMPACT_ATOMS: atom_id res chain seq x y z
N MET A 1 4.46 -3.96 21.05
CA MET A 1 4.06 -4.96 20.05
C MET A 1 5.20 -5.36 19.11
N ALA A 2 5.66 -4.55 18.15
CA ALA A 2 6.78 -4.96 17.28
C ALA A 2 8.08 -5.32 18.05
N ALA A 3 8.40 -4.58 19.11
CA ALA A 3 9.55 -4.85 19.98
C ALA A 3 9.44 -6.13 20.82
N GLN A 4 8.24 -6.72 20.93
CA GLN A 4 7.98 -7.94 21.69
C GLN A 4 8.04 -9.19 20.79
N LEU A 5 8.15 -9.01 19.47
CA LEU A 5 8.21 -10.13 18.54
C LEU A 5 9.63 -10.71 18.51
N PRO A 6 9.78 -12.05 18.56
CA PRO A 6 11.08 -12.69 18.55
C PRO A 6 11.81 -12.41 17.24
N ALA A 7 13.13 -12.26 17.29
CA ALA A 7 13.96 -11.97 16.11
C ALA A 7 13.74 -13.00 14.99
N ALA A 8 13.53 -14.27 15.33
CA ALA A 8 13.30 -15.36 14.39
C ALA A 8 11.98 -15.25 13.59
N ALA A 9 10.99 -14.48 14.06
CA ALA A 9 9.74 -14.29 13.34
C ALA A 9 9.86 -13.29 12.17
N TRP A 10 10.91 -12.47 12.16
CA TRP A 10 11.13 -11.47 11.12
C TRP A 10 11.76 -12.10 9.88
N GLN A 11 11.19 -11.80 8.72
CA GLN A 11 11.71 -12.23 7.44
C GLN A 11 12.19 -11.00 6.65
N ARG A 12 13.40 -11.09 6.08
CA ARG A 12 13.89 -10.07 5.13
C ARG A 12 13.29 -10.35 3.76
N VAL A 13 12.53 -9.39 3.26
CA VAL A 13 11.78 -9.53 2.02
C VAL A 13 12.11 -8.37 1.09
N ALA A 14 12.59 -8.69 -0.10
CA ALA A 14 12.71 -7.73 -1.20
C ALA A 14 11.34 -7.48 -1.80
N TYR A 15 10.93 -6.21 -1.90
CA TYR A 15 9.57 -5.85 -2.37
C TYR A 15 9.56 -5.05 -3.67
N ARG A 16 10.68 -4.48 -4.10
CA ARG A 16 10.79 -3.71 -5.34
C ARG A 16 12.25 -3.63 -5.81
N PRO A 17 12.55 -3.70 -7.11
CA PRO A 17 13.87 -3.32 -7.62
C PRO A 17 14.14 -1.83 -7.37
N GLY A 18 15.32 -1.49 -6.89
CA GLY A 18 15.78 -0.11 -6.72
C GLY A 18 17.04 0.15 -7.57
N GLN A 19 17.37 1.43 -7.78
CA GLN A 19 18.55 1.81 -8.57
C GLN A 19 19.88 1.32 -7.98
N LYS A 20 19.95 1.18 -6.64
CA LYS A 20 21.14 0.69 -5.92
C LYS A 20 21.00 -0.77 -5.45
N GLY A 21 20.10 -1.53 -6.08
CA GLY A 21 19.73 -2.88 -5.66
C GLY A 21 18.29 -2.96 -5.12
N PRO A 22 17.81 -4.19 -4.83
CA PRO A 22 16.44 -4.39 -4.36
C PRO A 22 16.19 -3.67 -3.04
N LEU A 23 15.02 -3.05 -2.93
CA LEU A 23 14.53 -2.48 -1.69
C LEU A 23 14.00 -3.62 -0.81
N VAL A 24 14.54 -3.69 0.40
CA VAL A 24 14.27 -4.77 1.36
C VAL A 24 13.68 -4.18 2.64
N ARG A 25 12.69 -4.88 3.22
CA ARG A 25 12.21 -4.63 4.59
C ARG A 25 12.23 -5.91 5.39
N GLU A 26 12.28 -5.77 6.71
CA GLU A 26 11.95 -6.86 7.62
C GLU A 26 10.45 -6.87 7.86
N ALA A 27 9.82 -8.03 7.72
CA ALA A 27 8.38 -8.17 7.85
C ALA A 27 7.99 -9.46 8.58
N VAL A 28 6.86 -9.39 9.26
CA VAL A 28 6.24 -10.52 9.95
C VAL A 28 4.73 -10.44 9.73
N LEU A 29 4.13 -11.60 9.47
CA LEU A 29 2.70 -11.75 9.24
C LEU A 29 2.12 -12.63 10.33
N LEU A 30 1.15 -12.11 11.08
CA LEU A 30 0.57 -12.78 12.25
C LEU A 30 -0.93 -12.95 12.04
N PRO A 31 -1.52 -14.12 12.35
CA PRO A 31 -2.97 -14.23 12.40
C PRO A 31 -3.50 -13.39 13.57
N VAL A 32 -4.57 -12.64 13.32
CA VAL A 32 -5.26 -11.83 14.33
C VAL A 32 -6.77 -11.95 14.15
N TRP A 33 -7.51 -11.77 15.23
CA TRP A 33 -8.97 -11.80 15.22
C TRP A 33 -9.49 -10.45 15.64
N ARG A 34 -10.37 -9.88 14.83
CA ARG A 34 -11.04 -8.62 15.12
C ARG A 34 -12.49 -8.91 15.48
N TRP A 35 -12.92 -8.40 16.63
CA TRP A 35 -14.32 -8.39 17.03
C TRP A 35 -14.88 -6.99 16.75
N GLU A 36 -15.90 -6.90 15.90
CA GLU A 36 -16.69 -5.67 15.79
C GLU A 36 -17.91 -5.73 16.73
N ASN A 37 -18.37 -4.57 17.18
CA ASN A 37 -19.46 -4.47 18.13
C ASN A 37 -20.74 -5.08 17.53
N GLY A 38 -21.27 -6.11 18.19
CA GLY A 38 -22.49 -6.80 17.78
C GLY A 38 -22.26 -8.06 16.94
N GLU A 39 -21.02 -8.40 16.58
CA GLU A 39 -20.73 -9.67 15.89
C GLU A 39 -20.59 -10.83 16.90
N GLN A 40 -21.21 -11.97 16.58
CA GLN A 40 -21.06 -13.20 17.37
C GLN A 40 -19.79 -13.99 17.02
N VAL A 41 -19.16 -13.69 15.87
CA VAL A 41 -18.00 -14.40 15.34
C VAL A 41 -16.91 -13.39 15.00
N ALA A 42 -15.71 -13.63 15.51
CA ALA A 42 -14.56 -12.78 15.21
C ALA A 42 -14.11 -12.92 13.75
N GLN A 43 -13.84 -11.80 13.10
CA GLN A 43 -13.26 -11.79 11.76
C GLN A 43 -11.79 -12.20 11.80
N ALA A 44 -11.45 -13.27 11.09
CA ALA A 44 -10.07 -13.72 10.92
C ALA A 44 -9.33 -12.82 9.92
N LEU A 45 -8.22 -12.24 10.37
CA LEU A 45 -7.36 -11.34 9.60
C LEU A 45 -5.90 -11.74 9.78
N HIS A 46 -5.03 -11.10 9.01
CA HIS A 46 -3.60 -11.12 9.25
C HIS A 46 -3.11 -9.71 9.57
N LEU A 47 -2.24 -9.57 10.55
CA LEU A 47 -1.49 -8.35 10.81
C LEU A 47 -0.11 -8.47 10.18
N LEU A 48 0.14 -7.65 9.17
CA LEU A 48 1.47 -7.41 8.64
C LEU A 48 2.14 -6.30 9.46
N VAL A 49 3.26 -6.63 10.07
CA VAL A 49 4.19 -5.66 10.65
C VAL A 49 5.43 -5.62 9.79
N SER A 50 5.81 -4.45 9.29
CA SER A 50 7.04 -4.27 8.52
C SER A 50 7.88 -3.15 9.09
N ARG A 51 9.20 -3.25 8.95
CA ARG A 51 10.14 -2.22 9.38
C ARG A 51 11.30 -2.05 8.42
N GLU A 52 11.89 -0.86 8.44
CA GLU A 52 13.18 -0.63 7.79
C GLU A 52 14.29 -1.41 8.50
N LEU A 53 15.39 -1.70 7.80
CA LEU A 53 16.50 -2.50 8.34
C LEU A 53 17.20 -1.82 9.53
N ASP A 54 17.13 -0.49 9.61
CA ASP A 54 17.62 0.30 10.74
C ASP A 54 16.59 0.42 11.88
N GLY A 55 15.40 -0.15 11.71
CA GLY A 55 14.33 -0.17 12.70
C GLY A 55 13.61 1.16 12.91
N ARG A 56 13.95 2.23 12.18
CA ARG A 56 13.42 3.58 12.45
C ARG A 56 11.95 3.72 12.13
N GLN A 57 11.50 3.12 11.02
CA GLN A 57 10.12 3.19 10.60
C GLN A 57 9.46 1.82 10.63
N VAL A 58 8.43 1.69 11.47
CA VAL A 58 7.57 0.51 11.55
C VAL A 58 6.18 0.84 10.98
N LYS A 59 5.63 -0.06 10.16
CA LYS A 59 4.29 0.02 9.59
C LYS A 59 3.47 -1.19 9.99
N TYR A 60 2.19 -0.95 10.24
CA TYR A 60 1.20 -1.97 10.57
C TYR A 60 0.11 -1.97 9.52
N SER A 61 -0.33 -3.14 9.07
CA SER A 61 -1.44 -3.26 8.14
C SER A 61 -2.25 -4.51 8.43
N LEU A 62 -3.57 -4.35 8.52
CA LEU A 62 -4.49 -5.46 8.53
C LEU A 62 -4.71 -5.94 7.09
N CYS A 63 -4.61 -7.25 6.91
CA CYS A 63 -4.75 -7.92 5.65
C CYS A 63 -5.88 -8.94 5.77
N TYR A 64 -6.92 -8.74 4.97
CA TYR A 64 -7.99 -9.70 4.84
C TYR A 64 -7.62 -10.76 3.79
N SER A 65 -7.90 -12.01 4.11
CA SER A 65 -7.78 -13.15 3.20
C SER A 65 -9.11 -13.89 3.21
N PRO A 66 -9.83 -13.98 2.07
CA PRO A 66 -11.14 -14.60 2.04
C PRO A 66 -11.03 -16.11 2.36
N PRO A 67 -12.03 -16.69 3.06
CA PRO A 67 -12.11 -18.13 3.27
C PRO A 67 -12.06 -18.88 1.93
N GLY A 68 -11.27 -19.95 1.85
CA GLY A 68 -11.08 -20.72 0.61
C GLY A 68 -10.14 -20.08 -0.42
N GLY A 69 -9.62 -18.88 -0.16
CA GLY A 69 -8.58 -18.27 -0.97
C GLY A 69 -7.19 -18.85 -0.71
N ALA A 70 -6.24 -18.55 -1.60
CA ALA A 70 -4.83 -18.89 -1.37
C ALA A 70 -4.31 -18.25 -0.08
N ALA A 71 -3.49 -19.00 0.67
CA ALA A 71 -2.88 -18.50 1.90
C ALA A 71 -2.02 -17.26 1.61
N LEU A 72 -2.26 -16.18 2.35
CA LEU A 72 -1.49 -14.95 2.23
C LEU A 72 -0.10 -15.17 2.84
N ASN A 73 0.94 -15.05 2.03
CA ASN A 73 2.31 -15.08 2.53
C ASN A 73 2.85 -13.67 2.83
N VAL A 74 3.94 -13.61 3.60
CA VAL A 74 4.54 -12.33 4.02
C VAL A 74 5.02 -11.50 2.83
N ALA A 75 5.53 -12.13 1.77
CA ALA A 75 6.04 -11.43 0.60
C ALA A 75 4.94 -10.74 -0.20
N GLN A 76 3.82 -11.43 -0.42
CA GLN A 76 2.61 -10.89 -1.04
C GLN A 76 2.00 -9.76 -0.20
N ALA A 77 1.91 -9.96 1.13
CA ALA A 77 1.40 -8.94 2.04
C ALA A 77 2.28 -7.67 1.99
N LEU A 78 3.61 -7.83 2.07
CA LEU A 78 4.54 -6.71 2.00
C LEU A 78 4.49 -6.01 0.64
N TYR A 79 4.47 -6.77 -0.45
CA TYR A 79 4.34 -6.22 -1.80
C TYR A 79 3.11 -5.29 -1.89
N ARG A 80 1.95 -5.75 -1.42
CA ARG A 80 0.70 -4.94 -1.38
C ARG A 80 0.85 -3.69 -0.52
N GLN A 81 1.41 -3.81 0.69
CA GLN A 81 1.63 -2.68 1.58
C GLN A 81 2.52 -1.61 0.93
N MET A 82 3.52 -2.03 0.14
CA MET A 82 4.48 -1.16 -0.50
C MET A 82 3.97 -0.51 -1.80
N GLN A 83 2.88 -1.02 -2.41
CA GLN A 83 2.28 -0.39 -3.59
C GLN A 83 1.67 0.98 -3.32
N ARG A 84 1.40 1.33 -2.05
CA ARG A 84 0.89 2.67 -1.67
C ARG A 84 1.76 3.82 -2.15
N TYR A 85 3.07 3.60 -2.29
CA TYR A 85 3.98 4.59 -2.85
C TYR A 85 3.55 5.06 -4.25
N TRP A 86 3.05 4.15 -5.09
CA TRP A 86 2.68 4.50 -6.46
C TRP A 86 1.49 5.45 -6.51
N ILE A 87 0.58 5.39 -5.53
CA ILE A 87 -0.54 6.33 -5.45
C ILE A 87 0.00 7.77 -5.30
N GLU A 88 0.90 7.98 -4.34
CA GLU A 88 1.52 9.29 -4.12
C GLU A 88 2.30 9.75 -5.35
N ARG A 89 3.03 8.83 -6.00
CA ARG A 89 3.81 9.13 -7.21
C ARG A 89 2.93 9.55 -8.38
N VAL A 90 1.84 8.82 -8.65
CA VAL A 90 0.87 9.14 -9.70
C VAL A 90 0.23 10.51 -9.47
N PHE A 91 -0.11 10.86 -8.22
CA PHE A 91 -0.61 12.21 -7.93
C PHE A 91 0.45 13.31 -8.11
N GLN A 92 1.71 13.04 -7.77
CA GLN A 92 2.80 13.99 -8.04
C GLN A 92 2.96 14.22 -9.55
N GLU A 93 2.93 13.15 -10.34
CA GLU A 93 3.04 13.22 -11.81
C GLU A 93 1.84 13.93 -12.43
N ALA A 94 0.61 13.60 -12.01
CA ALA A 94 -0.60 14.30 -12.44
C ALA A 94 -0.53 15.81 -12.18
N LYS A 95 0.04 16.21 -11.03
CA LYS A 95 0.25 17.62 -10.69
C LYS A 95 1.31 18.25 -11.57
N GLN A 96 2.50 17.66 -11.65
CA GLN A 96 3.66 18.26 -12.31
C GLN A 96 3.56 18.26 -13.83
N GLN A 97 3.05 17.18 -14.43
CA GLN A 97 3.03 16.99 -15.88
C GLN A 97 1.73 17.49 -16.53
N LEU A 98 0.60 17.36 -15.83
CA LEU A 98 -0.73 17.60 -16.41
C LEU A 98 -1.53 18.71 -15.71
N GLY A 99 -0.93 19.39 -14.74
CA GLY A 99 -1.56 20.54 -14.10
C GLY A 99 -2.80 20.17 -13.28
N LEU A 100 -2.84 18.98 -12.64
CA LEU A 100 -3.95 18.59 -11.76
C LEU A 100 -4.28 19.67 -10.70
N HIS A 101 -3.27 20.42 -10.26
CA HIS A 101 -3.36 21.49 -9.26
C HIS A 101 -3.52 22.91 -9.86
N GLN A 102 -3.60 23.03 -11.19
CA GLN A 102 -3.67 24.31 -11.91
C GLN A 102 -5.09 24.58 -12.45
N ASN A 103 -6.10 23.86 -11.95
CA ASN A 103 -7.49 24.07 -12.32
C ASN A 103 -8.04 25.39 -11.75
N GLN A 104 -8.69 26.20 -12.58
CA GLN A 104 -9.32 27.47 -12.19
C GLN A 104 -10.86 27.46 -12.36
N THR A 105 -11.45 26.27 -12.55
CA THR A 105 -12.89 26.14 -12.74
C THR A 105 -13.63 26.43 -11.43
N ARG A 106 -14.82 27.03 -11.53
CA ARG A 106 -15.60 27.48 -10.36
C ARG A 106 -16.89 26.69 -10.14
N SER A 107 -17.14 25.66 -10.95
CA SER A 107 -18.28 24.77 -10.79
C SER A 107 -17.82 23.38 -10.43
N TRP A 108 -18.60 22.71 -9.57
CA TRP A 108 -18.33 21.34 -9.16
C TRP A 108 -18.21 20.36 -10.35
N PRO A 109 -19.10 20.38 -11.36
CA PRO A 109 -18.98 19.49 -12.51
C PRO A 109 -17.71 19.73 -13.34
N ALA A 110 -17.32 20.99 -13.53
CA ALA A 110 -16.11 21.31 -14.29
C ALA A 110 -14.83 20.82 -13.57
N TRP A 111 -14.80 20.93 -12.24
CA TRP A 111 -13.71 20.35 -11.45
C TRP A 111 -13.67 18.82 -11.56
N GLN A 112 -14.82 18.14 -11.49
CA GLN A 112 -14.89 16.69 -11.67
C GLN A 112 -14.39 16.26 -13.06
N HIS A 113 -14.81 16.96 -14.12
CA HIS A 113 -14.33 16.69 -15.48
C HIS A 113 -12.82 16.88 -15.60
N HIS A 114 -12.26 17.94 -15.00
CA HIS A 114 -10.80 18.16 -15.00
C HIS A 114 -10.04 17.02 -14.34
N VAL A 115 -10.48 16.58 -13.16
CA VAL A 115 -9.83 15.47 -12.44
C VAL A 115 -9.91 14.18 -13.26
N ALA A 116 -11.07 13.87 -13.84
CA ALA A 116 -11.26 12.68 -14.67
C ALA A 116 -10.37 12.72 -15.93
N LEU A 117 -10.41 13.80 -16.70
CA LEU A 117 -9.62 13.95 -17.92
C LEU A 117 -8.11 13.94 -17.63
N THR A 118 -7.66 14.58 -16.56
CA THR A 118 -6.25 14.57 -16.13
C THR A 118 -5.80 13.15 -15.76
N THR A 119 -6.65 12.39 -15.06
CA THR A 119 -6.35 11.01 -14.68
C THR A 119 -6.28 10.09 -15.89
N MET A 120 -7.21 10.23 -16.85
CA MET A 120 -7.19 9.48 -18.11
C MET A 120 -5.96 9.82 -18.96
N ALA A 121 -5.61 11.10 -19.07
CA ALA A 121 -4.42 11.54 -19.79
C ALA A 121 -3.14 10.97 -19.17
N LEU A 122 -3.03 10.94 -17.83
CA LEU A 122 -1.90 10.32 -17.15
C LEU A 122 -1.82 8.82 -17.43
N HIS A 123 -2.95 8.13 -17.40
CA HIS A 123 -2.98 6.71 -17.72
C HIS A 123 -2.46 6.41 -19.13
N LEU A 124 -2.89 7.19 -20.13
CA LEU A 124 -2.40 7.06 -21.51
C LEU A 124 -0.89 7.30 -21.61
N LEU A 125 -0.35 8.31 -20.91
CA LEU A 125 1.09 8.59 -20.89
C LEU A 125 1.90 7.46 -20.26
N LEU A 126 1.38 6.82 -19.22
CA LEU A 126 2.06 5.69 -18.56
C LEU A 126 1.99 4.39 -19.37
N ASP A 127 0.94 4.21 -20.19
CA ASP A 127 0.76 3.03 -21.05
C ASP A 127 1.61 3.08 -22.33
N THR A 128 1.96 4.28 -22.78
CA THR A 128 2.69 4.51 -24.04
C THR A 128 4.23 4.60 -23.89
N GLN A 129 4.76 4.35 -22.69
CA GLN A 129 6.20 4.32 -22.38
C GLN A 129 6.73 2.90 -22.21
#